data_AF-A0A1C6F4D2-F1
#
_entry.id   AF-A0A1C6F4D2-F1
#
_cell.length_a   1.000
_cell.length_b   1.000
_cell.length_c   1.000
_cell.angle_alpha   90.00
_cell.angle_beta   90.00
_cell.angle_gamma   90.00
#
_symmetry.space_group_name_H-M   'P 1'
#
loop_
_entity.id
_entity.type
_entity.pdbx_description
1 polymer ?
#
loop_
_entity_poly.entity_id
_entity_poly.type
_entity_poly.pdbx_seq_one_letter_code
_entity_poly.pdbx_strand_id
1 'polypeptide(L)'
;MSITVETAKAHAKDPAVCCCRFEAGTVLEPSNLEDPAIFADLEDSGLLTITDDCLKIEQVLGAKLTKTVDALTPLTPDCVEGIVVEEEAKEEVEVEEVKEVAPVASVAPVAPVAASGQTIKIHIGEGRDINLEIPLSVAQGMGVAQQAAPVVAETVEAVEVKAEPVQEAKAIRSLTKKHFKIDKVVFAEETKIEGTTLYLRKPEELTKEAVDSEELVVDMKLEIITPAEYNKYSETIMDVQPIAAKEEGEIGEGVTRVIDGVIMMVTGTDENGVQIGEFGSSEGVLETNIMWGRPGAPDKGDIFIKTQVTVKAGTNMERPGPLAAHCASDYITQEIREALKQADESLVVDTEELTQYRRPGKKKVVVVKEIMGQGAMHDNLILPVEPVGTLGAKPNVDLGNVPVVLSPLEVLDGGIHALTCIGPASKENSRHYWREPLVIEAMHDEEIDLVGVVFVGSPQVNAEKFYVSKRLGMMIEAMGVDGAIVTTEGFGNNHIDFASHIEQIGKRGVAVVGVSFSAVQGALVVGNEYMKYMIDNNKSKQGIENEILSNNTLCPEDAIRSLAMLKTVMGGEEVKAPERKWNANVKLNNVELIEKETGKKIDLVENEQILPMSEKRKNIYEKDAK
;
A
#
# COMPACT_ATOMS: atom_id res chain seq x y z
N MET A 1 17.44 -6.90 -20.43
CA MET A 1 18.48 -5.95 -19.95
C MET A 1 19.69 -6.79 -19.60
N SER A 2 20.92 -6.37 -19.92
CA SER A 2 22.06 -7.22 -19.59
C SER A 2 22.39 -7.22 -18.09
N ILE A 3 22.86 -8.36 -17.58
CA ILE A 3 23.15 -8.52 -16.16
C ILE A 3 24.49 -7.91 -15.75
N THR A 4 24.59 -7.51 -14.48
CA THR A 4 25.85 -7.06 -13.87
C THR A 4 26.71 -8.24 -13.41
N VAL A 5 27.96 -7.96 -13.04
CA VAL A 5 28.87 -8.98 -12.45
C VAL A 5 28.30 -9.54 -11.13
N GLU A 6 27.63 -8.70 -10.34
CA GLU A 6 27.03 -9.11 -9.06
C GLU A 6 25.83 -10.04 -9.30
N THR A 7 24.96 -9.66 -10.24
CA THR A 7 23.81 -10.47 -10.68
C THR A 7 24.27 -11.81 -11.25
N ALA A 8 25.30 -11.84 -12.09
CA ALA A 8 25.83 -13.07 -12.66
C ALA A 8 26.38 -14.04 -11.59
N LYS A 9 26.87 -13.54 -10.46
CA LYS A 9 27.29 -14.38 -9.32
C LYS A 9 26.09 -14.90 -8.54
N ALA A 10 25.09 -14.05 -8.29
CA ALA A 10 23.89 -14.45 -7.57
C ALA A 10 23.10 -15.54 -8.34
N HIS A 11 23.10 -15.46 -9.66
CA HIS A 11 22.40 -16.35 -10.57
C HIS A 11 23.33 -17.33 -11.31
N ALA A 12 24.49 -17.65 -10.72
CA ALA A 12 25.52 -18.49 -11.35
C ALA A 12 24.98 -19.82 -11.91
N LYS A 13 23.99 -20.40 -11.22
CA LYS A 13 23.38 -21.70 -11.54
C LYS A 13 22.17 -21.63 -12.46
N ASP A 14 21.72 -20.43 -12.81
CA ASP A 14 20.56 -20.23 -13.67
C ASP A 14 20.94 -20.35 -15.15
N PRO A 15 19.95 -20.57 -16.04
CA PRO A 15 20.20 -20.71 -17.48
C PRO A 15 20.91 -19.49 -18.08
N ALA A 16 21.77 -19.73 -19.07
CA ALA A 16 22.46 -18.68 -19.79
C ALA A 16 21.70 -18.35 -21.08
N VAL A 17 21.08 -17.17 -21.14
CA VAL A 17 20.33 -16.70 -22.31
C VAL A 17 20.92 -15.38 -22.79
N CYS A 18 21.07 -15.19 -24.10
CA CYS A 18 21.60 -13.93 -24.63
C CYS A 18 20.58 -12.78 -24.53
N CYS A 19 21.01 -11.63 -24.01
CA CYS A 19 20.16 -10.44 -23.92
C CYS A 19 19.92 -9.73 -25.26
N CYS A 20 20.83 -9.92 -26.22
CA CYS A 20 20.85 -9.27 -27.52
C CYS A 20 21.43 -10.23 -28.56
N ARG A 21 21.38 -9.82 -29.83
CA ARG A 21 22.11 -10.51 -30.88
C ARG A 21 23.62 -10.30 -30.71
N PHE A 22 24.39 -11.38 -30.73
CA PHE A 22 25.85 -11.34 -30.68
C PHE A 22 26.46 -12.15 -31.82
N GLU A 23 27.49 -11.58 -32.45
CA GLU A 23 28.14 -12.19 -33.61
C GLU A 23 29.10 -13.31 -33.18
N ALA A 24 29.32 -14.26 -34.10
CA ALA A 24 30.26 -15.34 -33.91
C ALA A 24 31.64 -14.80 -33.48
N GLY A 25 32.23 -15.43 -32.46
CA GLY A 25 33.51 -15.08 -31.90
C GLY A 25 33.48 -14.09 -30.73
N THR A 26 32.30 -13.61 -30.32
CA THR A 26 32.11 -12.83 -29.09
C THR A 26 32.48 -13.68 -27.87
N VAL A 27 33.26 -13.11 -26.95
CA VAL A 27 33.54 -13.72 -25.63
C VAL A 27 32.45 -13.28 -24.68
N LEU A 28 31.81 -14.23 -24.02
CA LEU A 28 30.64 -13.98 -23.17
C LEU A 28 31.06 -13.38 -21.83
N GLU A 29 30.53 -12.20 -21.55
CA GLU A 29 30.63 -11.48 -20.29
C GLU A 29 29.21 -11.32 -19.70
N PRO A 30 29.07 -10.92 -18.42
CA PRO A 30 27.75 -10.67 -17.83
C PRO A 30 26.89 -9.73 -18.66
N SER A 31 27.51 -8.74 -19.32
CA SER A 31 26.82 -7.78 -20.19
C SER A 31 26.21 -8.39 -21.47
N ASN A 32 26.47 -9.67 -21.76
CA ASN A 32 25.88 -10.40 -22.88
C ASN A 32 24.69 -11.29 -22.48
N LEU A 33 24.48 -11.49 -21.18
CA LEU A 33 23.47 -12.41 -20.66
C LEU A 33 22.24 -11.64 -20.18
N GLU A 34 21.08 -12.23 -20.41
CA GLU A 34 19.79 -11.72 -19.97
C GLU A 34 19.54 -12.07 -18.50
N ASP A 35 18.71 -11.28 -17.83
CA ASP A 35 18.41 -11.45 -16.41
C ASP A 35 17.52 -12.69 -16.17
N PRO A 36 18.00 -13.71 -15.43
CA PRO A 36 17.18 -14.88 -15.12
C PRO A 36 15.88 -14.57 -14.38
N ALA A 37 15.83 -13.43 -13.68
CA ALA A 37 14.62 -12.98 -12.99
C ALA A 37 13.43 -12.77 -13.94
N ILE A 38 13.67 -12.51 -15.24
CA ILE A 38 12.60 -12.29 -16.24
C ILE A 38 12.29 -13.52 -17.10
N PHE A 39 13.08 -14.60 -17.02
CA PHE A 39 12.94 -15.74 -17.94
C PHE A 39 11.57 -16.37 -17.89
N ALA A 40 11.05 -16.54 -16.68
CA ALA A 40 9.80 -17.23 -16.52
C ALA A 40 8.61 -16.38 -17.02
N ASP A 41 8.74 -15.04 -17.09
CA ASP A 41 7.77 -14.16 -17.75
C ASP A 41 7.91 -14.23 -19.27
N LEU A 42 9.14 -14.35 -19.77
CA LEU A 42 9.41 -14.56 -21.19
C LEU A 42 8.89 -15.93 -21.67
N GLU A 43 8.99 -16.98 -20.87
CA GLU A 43 8.39 -18.29 -21.15
C GLU A 43 6.86 -18.23 -21.11
N ASP A 44 6.28 -17.55 -20.12
CA ASP A 44 4.83 -17.35 -20.03
C ASP A 44 4.26 -16.58 -21.24
N SER A 45 5.02 -15.61 -21.77
CA SER A 45 4.66 -14.85 -22.99
C SER A 45 4.94 -15.61 -24.30
N GLY A 46 5.62 -16.76 -24.22
CA GLY A 46 6.04 -17.54 -25.39
C GLY A 46 7.19 -16.90 -26.18
N LEU A 47 7.89 -15.92 -25.60
CA LEU A 47 9.07 -15.27 -26.18
C LEU A 47 10.38 -16.03 -25.92
N LEU A 48 10.40 -16.89 -24.90
CA LEU A 48 11.55 -17.71 -24.53
C LEU A 48 11.10 -19.16 -24.34
N THR A 49 11.98 -20.10 -24.65
CA THR A 49 11.80 -21.51 -24.31
C THR A 49 13.15 -22.04 -23.89
N ILE A 50 13.31 -22.35 -22.60
CA ILE A 50 14.55 -22.89 -22.07
C ILE A 50 14.45 -24.41 -22.12
N THR A 51 15.37 -25.03 -22.84
CA THR A 51 15.48 -26.48 -22.98
C THR A 51 16.46 -27.05 -21.95
N ASP A 52 16.31 -28.34 -21.62
CA ASP A 52 17.14 -29.02 -20.59
C ASP A 52 18.64 -29.01 -20.88
N ASP A 53 19.04 -28.77 -22.13
CA ASP A 53 20.43 -28.67 -22.58
C ASP A 53 21.01 -27.25 -22.50
N CYS A 54 20.27 -26.28 -21.95
CA CYS A 54 20.78 -24.94 -21.72
C CYS A 54 21.88 -24.94 -20.65
N LEU A 55 23.01 -24.32 -20.98
CA LEU A 55 24.14 -24.12 -20.09
C LEU A 55 23.81 -23.07 -19.02
N LYS A 56 24.50 -23.15 -17.89
CA LYS A 56 24.38 -22.19 -16.79
C LYS A 56 25.27 -20.98 -16.98
N ILE A 57 24.93 -19.86 -16.34
CA ILE A 57 25.71 -18.61 -16.38
C ILE A 57 27.18 -18.87 -16.04
N GLU A 58 27.47 -19.60 -14.96
CA GLU A 58 28.85 -19.90 -14.54
C GLU A 58 29.65 -20.71 -15.57
N GLN A 59 28.98 -21.50 -16.40
CA GLN A 59 29.61 -22.37 -17.39
C GLN A 59 30.01 -21.61 -18.66
N VAL A 60 29.29 -20.53 -18.98
CA VAL A 60 29.47 -19.80 -20.24
C VAL A 60 30.32 -18.53 -20.10
N LEU A 61 30.52 -18.00 -18.89
CA LEU A 61 31.32 -16.79 -18.70
C LEU A 61 32.78 -17.02 -19.10
N GLY A 62 33.26 -16.24 -20.07
CA GLY A 62 34.57 -16.41 -20.69
C GLY A 62 34.60 -17.39 -21.87
N ALA A 63 33.51 -18.12 -22.13
CA ALA A 63 33.36 -18.93 -23.33
C ALA A 63 33.13 -18.06 -24.57
N LYS A 64 33.44 -18.60 -25.75
CA LYS A 64 33.38 -17.89 -27.03
C LYS A 64 32.26 -18.45 -27.89
N LEU A 65 31.41 -17.58 -28.45
CA LEU A 65 30.37 -18.01 -29.40
C LEU A 65 30.98 -18.57 -30.68
N THR A 66 30.53 -19.76 -31.11
CA THR A 66 30.98 -20.41 -32.35
C THR A 66 30.15 -19.99 -33.57
N LYS A 67 28.94 -19.49 -33.33
CA LYS A 67 27.99 -18.98 -34.33
C LYS A 67 27.31 -17.71 -33.82
N THR A 68 26.76 -16.91 -34.73
CA THR A 68 25.95 -15.75 -34.37
C THR A 68 24.65 -16.23 -33.74
N VAL A 69 24.29 -15.66 -32.59
CA VAL A 69 23.08 -15.97 -31.83
C VAL A 69 22.20 -14.73 -31.74
N ASP A 70 20.89 -14.91 -31.87
CA ASP A 70 19.92 -13.81 -31.76
C ASP A 70 19.55 -13.55 -30.29
N ALA A 71 18.88 -12.44 -30.03
CA ALA A 71 18.38 -12.12 -28.69
C ALA A 71 17.43 -13.21 -28.18
N LEU A 72 17.39 -13.40 -26.86
CA LEU A 72 16.57 -14.41 -26.17
C LEU A 72 16.85 -15.86 -26.60
N THR A 73 18.07 -16.13 -27.07
CA THR A 73 18.50 -17.49 -27.41
C THR A 73 19.19 -18.12 -26.19
N PRO A 74 18.68 -19.25 -25.66
CA PRO A 74 19.40 -20.06 -24.67
C PRO A 74 20.72 -20.57 -25.25
N LEU A 75 21.78 -20.50 -24.45
CA LEU A 75 23.11 -20.99 -24.85
C LEU A 75 23.22 -22.48 -24.56
N THR A 76 23.54 -23.22 -25.60
CA THR A 76 23.66 -24.69 -25.61
C THR A 76 25.09 -25.07 -26.02
N PRO A 77 25.56 -26.30 -25.71
CA PRO A 77 26.93 -26.72 -26.01
C PRO A 77 27.36 -26.59 -27.48
N ASP A 78 26.43 -26.59 -28.43
CA ASP A 78 26.73 -26.46 -29.87
C ASP A 78 26.99 -25.01 -30.33
N CYS A 79 26.72 -24.00 -29.49
CA CYS A 79 26.90 -22.60 -29.83
C CYS A 79 28.06 -21.89 -29.11
N VAL A 80 28.73 -22.57 -28.17
CA VAL A 80 29.85 -22.02 -27.39
C VAL A 80 31.07 -22.95 -27.36
N GLU A 81 32.26 -22.37 -27.40
CA GLU A 81 33.55 -23.03 -27.23
C GLU A 81 34.24 -22.49 -25.97
N GLY A 82 34.88 -23.37 -25.19
CA GLY A 82 35.59 -22.96 -23.98
C GLY A 82 34.70 -22.88 -22.73
N ILE A 83 33.67 -23.72 -22.65
CA ILE A 83 32.80 -23.89 -21.47
C ILE A 83 33.67 -24.25 -20.26
N VAL A 84 33.38 -23.61 -19.11
CA VAL A 84 33.96 -23.99 -17.82
C VAL A 84 33.21 -25.22 -17.32
N VAL A 85 33.87 -26.38 -17.37
CA VAL A 85 33.32 -27.65 -16.86
C VAL A 85 33.86 -27.85 -15.44
N GLU A 86 32.99 -27.80 -14.43
CA GLU A 86 33.32 -28.36 -13.12
C GLU A 86 33.14 -29.89 -13.16
N GLU A 87 34.12 -30.62 -12.62
CA GLU A 87 34.01 -32.05 -12.35
C GLU A 87 32.94 -32.28 -11.26
N GLU A 88 31.79 -32.83 -11.65
CA GLU A 88 30.84 -33.38 -10.69
C GLU A 88 31.48 -34.56 -9.93
N ALA A 89 31.73 -34.35 -8.63
CA ALA A 89 31.96 -35.44 -7.71
C ALA A 89 30.67 -36.26 -7.62
N LYS A 90 30.70 -37.46 -8.20
CA LYS A 90 29.64 -38.47 -8.06
C LYS A 90 29.52 -38.87 -6.58
N GLU A 91 28.46 -38.46 -5.92
CA GLU A 91 27.95 -39.19 -4.75
C GLU A 91 27.27 -40.47 -5.26
N GLU A 92 27.89 -41.61 -4.97
CA GLU A 92 27.25 -42.91 -5.06
C GLU A 92 26.19 -43.00 -3.96
N VAL A 93 24.93 -43.17 -4.37
CA VAL A 93 23.84 -43.55 -3.47
C VAL A 93 24.01 -45.02 -3.10
N GLU A 94 24.59 -45.30 -1.93
CA GLU A 94 24.39 -46.59 -1.26
C GLU A 94 23.00 -46.63 -0.64
N VAL A 95 22.20 -47.57 -1.12
CA VAL A 95 20.89 -47.92 -0.56
C VAL A 95 21.15 -48.81 0.66
N GLU A 96 21.05 -48.26 1.87
CA GLU A 96 20.90 -49.06 3.10
C GLU A 96 19.43 -49.17 3.53
N GLU A 97 19.02 -50.41 3.78
CA GLU A 97 17.69 -50.84 4.18
C GLU A 97 17.23 -50.19 5.50
N VAL A 98 16.01 -49.63 5.48
CA VAL A 98 15.30 -49.20 6.68
C VAL A 98 14.86 -50.43 7.49
N LYS A 99 15.46 -50.65 8.66
CA LYS A 99 14.90 -51.49 9.71
C LYS A 99 14.08 -50.66 10.68
N GLU A 100 12.82 -51.07 10.86
CA GLU A 100 11.88 -50.62 11.89
C GLU A 100 12.51 -50.62 13.29
N VAL A 101 12.19 -49.59 14.09
CA VAL A 101 12.35 -49.63 15.54
C VAL A 101 11.03 -49.22 16.20
N ALA A 102 10.42 -50.19 16.89
CA ALA A 102 9.28 -50.01 17.77
C ALA A 102 9.71 -49.36 19.11
N PRO A 103 8.79 -48.73 19.87
CA PRO A 103 9.13 -47.80 20.95
C PRO A 103 9.31 -48.52 22.29
N VAL A 104 10.22 -48.04 23.14
CA VAL A 104 10.25 -48.43 24.56
C VAL A 104 10.54 -47.25 25.50
N ALA A 105 9.48 -46.97 26.28
CA ALA A 105 9.34 -46.52 27.67
C ALA A 105 10.48 -45.86 28.47
N SER A 106 9.98 -44.99 29.35
CA SER A 106 10.58 -44.21 30.44
C SER A 106 11.36 -45.00 31.49
N VAL A 107 12.40 -44.38 32.05
CA VAL A 107 12.90 -44.66 33.40
C VAL A 107 13.37 -43.38 34.10
N ALA A 108 12.98 -43.23 35.36
CA ALA A 108 13.24 -42.12 36.29
C ALA A 108 14.62 -42.28 37.00
N PRO A 109 15.06 -41.33 37.86
CA PRO A 109 16.47 -40.93 38.05
C PRO A 109 17.25 -41.75 39.09
N VAL A 110 18.58 -41.70 39.01
CA VAL A 110 19.49 -42.19 40.07
C VAL A 110 20.55 -41.13 40.42
N ALA A 111 20.76 -40.97 41.71
CA ALA A 111 21.63 -40.01 42.41
C ALA A 111 23.15 -40.28 42.24
N PRO A 112 24.05 -39.36 42.66
CA PRO A 112 25.43 -39.29 42.18
C PRO A 112 26.43 -40.07 43.05
N VAL A 113 27.51 -40.55 42.42
CA VAL A 113 28.73 -41.01 43.10
C VAL A 113 29.95 -40.43 42.38
N ALA A 114 30.84 -39.81 43.16
CA ALA A 114 32.08 -39.18 42.74
C ALA A 114 33.24 -40.19 42.62
N ALA A 115 34.14 -40.01 41.64
CA ALA A 115 35.59 -40.24 41.78
C ALA A 115 36.38 -39.92 40.49
N SER A 116 37.13 -38.80 40.56
CA SER A 116 38.51 -38.57 40.10
C SER A 116 39.11 -39.34 38.90
N GLY A 117 39.45 -38.57 37.86
CA GLY A 117 40.54 -38.88 36.92
C GLY A 117 40.17 -38.63 35.46
N GLN A 118 40.13 -37.38 35.01
CA GLN A 118 39.83 -37.06 33.61
C GLN A 118 40.88 -36.12 32.98
N THR A 119 41.51 -36.60 31.91
CA THR A 119 42.09 -35.79 30.83
C THR A 119 40.95 -35.25 29.97
N ILE A 120 41.01 -33.98 29.57
CA ILE A 120 40.04 -33.40 28.64
C ILE A 120 40.47 -33.80 27.23
N LYS A 121 39.58 -34.49 26.51
CA LYS A 121 39.74 -34.79 25.08
C LYS A 121 38.75 -33.93 24.31
N ILE A 122 39.26 -33.04 23.47
CA ILE A 122 38.44 -32.17 22.62
C ILE A 122 38.57 -32.69 21.19
N HIS A 123 37.43 -33.06 20.61
CA HIS A 123 37.29 -33.42 19.20
C HIS A 123 36.47 -32.32 18.52
N ILE A 124 37.00 -31.73 17.45
CA ILE A 124 36.31 -30.70 16.66
C ILE A 124 36.15 -31.24 15.24
N GLY A 125 34.89 -31.49 14.85
CA GLY A 125 34.55 -31.98 13.52
C GLY A 125 33.97 -30.87 12.66
N GLU A 126 34.81 -30.31 11.79
CA GLU A 126 34.55 -30.06 10.36
C GLU A 126 35.74 -29.26 9.78
N GLY A 127 36.41 -29.82 8.77
CA GLY A 127 37.45 -29.12 7.98
C GLY A 127 38.92 -29.46 8.27
N ARG A 128 39.24 -30.31 9.27
CA ARG A 128 40.48 -31.12 9.46
C ARG A 128 40.44 -31.73 10.87
N ASP A 129 40.38 -33.05 10.98
CA ASP A 129 40.27 -33.77 12.26
C ASP A 129 41.42 -33.43 13.23
N ILE A 130 41.10 -32.71 14.32
CA ILE A 130 42.06 -32.38 15.37
C ILE A 130 41.59 -33.01 16.69
N ASN A 131 42.47 -33.84 17.26
CA ASN A 131 42.30 -34.46 18.58
C ASN A 131 43.30 -33.84 19.55
N LEU A 132 42.81 -33.12 20.57
CA LEU A 132 43.65 -32.52 21.61
C LEU A 132 43.43 -33.25 22.94
N GLU A 133 44.52 -33.79 23.50
CA GLU A 133 44.57 -34.33 24.86
C GLU A 133 45.35 -33.36 25.76
N ILE A 134 44.66 -32.75 26.72
CA ILE A 134 45.28 -31.78 27.64
C ILE A 134 45.24 -32.32 29.08
N PRO A 135 46.40 -32.55 29.71
CA PRO A 135 46.50 -32.82 31.15
C PRO A 135 46.12 -31.56 31.95
N LEU A 136 45.24 -31.70 32.94
CA LEU A 136 44.71 -30.58 33.73
C LEU A 136 45.77 -29.73 34.47
N SER A 137 47.02 -30.20 34.57
CA SER A 137 48.13 -29.44 35.18
C SER A 137 48.58 -28.23 34.35
N VAL A 138 48.23 -28.14 33.07
CA VAL A 138 48.63 -27.02 32.18
C VAL A 138 47.56 -25.93 32.10
N ALA A 139 46.28 -26.27 32.34
CA ALA A 139 45.17 -25.30 32.30
C ALA A 139 45.16 -24.29 33.47
N GLN A 140 45.92 -24.56 34.54
CA GLN A 140 46.04 -23.67 35.70
C GLN A 140 46.97 -22.46 35.47
N GLY A 141 47.65 -22.36 34.33
CA GLY A 141 48.49 -21.22 33.96
C GLY A 141 47.77 -20.06 33.25
N MET A 142 46.49 -20.21 32.89
CA MET A 142 45.71 -19.19 32.15
C MET A 142 44.54 -18.61 32.94
N GLY A 143 44.70 -18.47 34.27
CA GLY A 143 43.91 -17.52 35.05
C GLY A 143 42.45 -17.93 35.34
N VAL A 144 42.22 -19.20 35.68
CA VAL A 144 40.95 -19.61 36.31
C VAL A 144 41.12 -19.54 37.83
N ALA A 145 40.36 -18.64 38.45
CA ALA A 145 40.41 -18.34 39.88
C ALA A 145 39.89 -19.47 40.76
N GLN A 146 40.41 -19.49 41.99
CA GLN A 146 40.19 -20.46 43.08
C GLN A 146 38.72 -20.65 43.48
N GLN A 147 38.38 -21.89 43.84
CA GLN A 147 37.27 -22.20 44.74
C GLN A 147 37.53 -21.59 46.13
N ALA A 148 36.59 -20.78 46.61
CA ALA A 148 36.50 -20.31 47.98
C ALA A 148 35.80 -21.34 48.88
N ALA A 149 36.28 -21.45 50.12
CA ALA A 149 35.60 -22.08 51.25
C ALA A 149 34.55 -21.10 51.85
N PRO A 150 33.57 -21.59 52.64
CA PRO A 150 32.18 -21.17 52.57
C PRO A 150 31.92 -19.88 53.33
N VAL A 151 31.16 -18.98 52.70
CA VAL A 151 30.56 -17.83 53.37
C VAL A 151 29.04 -18.00 53.34
N VAL A 152 28.48 -17.72 54.51
CA VAL A 152 27.09 -17.75 54.96
C VAL A 152 26.10 -17.37 53.86
N ALA A 153 24.98 -18.10 53.83
CA ALA A 153 23.84 -17.86 52.97
C ALA A 153 23.37 -16.39 53.03
N GLU A 154 23.77 -15.60 52.03
CA GLU A 154 22.96 -14.50 51.54
C GLU A 154 22.09 -15.04 50.42
N THR A 155 20.79 -14.89 50.62
CA THR A 155 19.77 -15.04 49.58
C THR A 155 20.21 -14.27 48.35
N VAL A 156 20.51 -14.99 47.28
CA VAL A 156 20.72 -14.38 45.96
C VAL A 156 19.37 -13.80 45.57
N GLU A 157 19.23 -12.49 45.70
CA GLU A 157 18.14 -11.77 45.05
C GLU A 157 18.18 -12.16 43.58
N ALA A 158 17.03 -12.63 43.09
CA ALA A 158 16.81 -12.74 41.67
C ALA A 158 17.24 -11.41 41.05
N VAL A 159 18.16 -11.46 40.08
CA VAL A 159 18.32 -10.32 39.18
C VAL A 159 17.02 -10.28 38.39
N GLU A 160 16.05 -9.56 38.94
CA GLU A 160 14.94 -9.03 38.17
C GLU A 160 15.59 -8.31 37.00
N VAL A 161 15.41 -8.88 35.80
CA VAL A 161 15.35 -8.06 34.61
C VAL A 161 14.27 -7.04 34.95
N LYS A 162 14.69 -5.84 35.40
CA LYS A 162 13.77 -4.72 35.53
C LYS A 162 13.16 -4.57 34.15
N ALA A 163 11.92 -5.03 34.02
CA ALA A 163 11.06 -4.60 32.93
C ALA A 163 11.21 -3.08 32.92
N GLU A 164 11.66 -2.51 31.80
CA GLU A 164 11.58 -1.08 31.63
C GLU A 164 10.14 -0.68 32.01
N PRO A 165 9.96 0.33 32.88
CA PRO A 165 8.62 0.72 33.27
C PRO A 165 7.85 0.99 31.98
N VAL A 166 6.77 0.24 31.76
CA VAL A 166 5.87 0.44 30.62
C VAL A 166 5.45 1.90 30.69
N GLN A 167 6.01 2.73 29.82
CA GLN A 167 5.66 4.14 29.77
C GLN A 167 4.23 4.22 29.25
N GLU A 168 3.36 4.90 30.00
CA GLU A 168 1.96 5.03 29.65
C GLU A 168 1.80 5.72 28.29
N ALA A 169 0.74 5.34 27.56
CA ALA A 169 0.39 6.00 26.32
C ALA A 169 0.17 7.50 26.57
N LYS A 170 0.83 8.33 25.77
CA LYS A 170 0.79 9.79 25.90
C LYS A 170 -0.12 10.37 24.83
N ALA A 171 -1.29 10.88 25.23
CA ALA A 171 -2.09 11.72 24.36
C ALA A 171 -1.28 12.96 23.94
N ILE A 172 -1.18 13.22 22.63
CA ILE A 172 -0.41 14.36 22.10
C ILE A 172 -1.26 15.41 21.40
N ARG A 173 -2.46 15.05 20.95
CA ARG A 173 -3.46 15.95 20.33
C ARG A 173 -4.82 15.27 20.28
N SER A 174 -5.86 16.07 20.16
CA SER A 174 -7.25 15.64 20.05
C SER A 174 -8.01 16.52 19.08
N LEU A 175 -9.03 15.94 18.46
CA LEU A 175 -9.97 16.57 17.56
C LEU A 175 -11.37 16.12 17.96
N THR A 176 -12.32 17.05 18.03
CA THR A 176 -13.72 16.73 18.26
C THR A 176 -14.53 16.96 16.98
N LYS A 177 -15.32 15.98 16.57
CA LYS A 177 -16.29 16.11 15.49
C LYS A 177 -17.70 16.13 16.06
N LYS A 178 -18.48 17.15 15.72
CA LYS A 178 -19.89 17.29 16.09
C LYS A 178 -20.76 16.97 14.89
N HIS A 179 -21.64 16.00 15.05
CA HIS A 179 -22.41 15.43 13.95
C HIS A 179 -23.82 16.02 13.89
N PHE A 180 -24.21 16.49 12.70
CA PHE A 180 -25.51 17.06 12.38
C PHE A 180 -26.20 16.15 11.36
N LYS A 181 -27.26 15.47 11.78
CA LYS A 181 -28.00 14.57 10.89
C LYS A 181 -28.93 15.35 9.98
N ILE A 182 -28.80 15.13 8.67
CA ILE A 182 -29.70 15.70 7.66
C ILE A 182 -30.44 14.57 6.94
N ASP A 183 -31.77 14.61 7.00
CA ASP A 183 -32.66 13.63 6.37
C ASP A 183 -33.29 14.16 5.06
N LYS A 184 -33.11 15.46 4.77
CA LYS A 184 -33.72 16.11 3.62
C LYS A 184 -32.89 17.30 3.12
N VAL A 185 -32.73 17.40 1.81
CA VAL A 185 -32.16 18.57 1.14
C VAL A 185 -33.20 19.14 0.16
N VAL A 186 -33.41 20.45 0.16
CA VAL A 186 -34.34 21.13 -0.75
C VAL A 186 -33.82 22.49 -1.19
N PHE A 187 -34.18 22.92 -2.40
CA PHE A 187 -33.94 24.29 -2.84
C PHE A 187 -34.93 25.29 -2.19
N ALA A 188 -34.43 26.47 -1.87
CA ALA A 188 -35.12 27.57 -1.20
C ALA A 188 -34.47 28.93 -1.58
N GLU A 189 -34.92 30.02 -0.96
CA GLU A 189 -34.35 31.37 -1.20
C GLU A 189 -33.02 31.61 -0.46
N GLU A 190 -32.74 30.87 0.61
CA GLU A 190 -31.56 31.04 1.46
C GLU A 190 -31.00 29.68 1.85
N THR A 191 -29.67 29.57 1.90
CA THR A 191 -28.97 28.38 2.40
C THR A 191 -28.91 28.39 3.92
N LYS A 192 -29.52 27.39 4.56
CA LYS A 192 -29.57 27.25 6.02
C LYS A 192 -29.92 25.84 6.46
N ILE A 193 -29.65 25.53 7.72
CA ILE A 193 -30.04 24.26 8.36
C ILE A 193 -31.14 24.53 9.39
N GLU A 194 -32.28 23.86 9.25
CA GLU A 194 -33.36 23.90 10.24
C GLU A 194 -33.83 22.47 10.56
N GLY A 195 -33.69 22.05 11.81
CA GLY A 195 -33.95 20.66 12.21
C GLY A 195 -33.03 19.71 11.45
N THR A 196 -33.61 18.71 10.78
CA THR A 196 -32.86 17.75 9.94
C THR A 196 -32.99 18.06 8.44
N THR A 197 -33.31 19.32 8.08
CA THR A 197 -33.40 19.76 6.68
C THR A 197 -32.32 20.80 6.35
N LEU A 198 -31.56 20.52 5.29
CA LEU A 198 -30.68 21.49 4.64
C LEU A 198 -31.45 22.18 3.51
N TYR A 199 -31.65 23.48 3.66
CA TYR A 199 -32.16 24.34 2.60
C TYR A 199 -30.96 24.88 1.85
N LEU A 200 -30.97 24.77 0.52
CA LEU A 200 -29.97 25.35 -0.37
C LEU A 200 -30.60 26.47 -1.19
N ARG A 201 -29.87 27.54 -1.46
CA ARG A 201 -30.33 28.59 -2.37
C ARG A 201 -30.61 28.01 -3.76
N LYS A 202 -31.42 28.74 -4.54
CA LYS A 202 -31.81 28.32 -5.90
C LYS A 202 -30.58 28.03 -6.77
N PRO A 203 -30.62 26.93 -7.54
CA PRO A 203 -29.46 26.46 -8.29
C PRO A 203 -29.00 27.49 -9.33
N GLU A 204 -29.89 28.26 -9.95
CA GLU A 204 -29.54 29.21 -11.01
C GLU A 204 -28.59 30.33 -10.55
N GLU A 205 -28.71 30.76 -9.29
CA GLU A 205 -27.84 31.80 -8.74
C GLU A 205 -26.53 31.19 -8.25
N LEU A 206 -26.61 30.08 -7.51
CA LEU A 206 -25.44 29.36 -6.98
C LEU A 206 -24.49 28.90 -8.07
N THR A 207 -25.02 28.25 -9.12
CA THR A 207 -24.15 27.73 -10.18
C THR A 207 -23.56 28.85 -11.01
N LYS A 208 -24.28 29.96 -11.21
CA LYS A 208 -23.74 31.13 -11.89
C LYS A 208 -22.57 31.74 -11.14
N GLU A 209 -22.70 31.93 -9.83
CA GLU A 209 -21.63 32.47 -9.00
C GLU A 209 -20.41 31.53 -8.94
N ALA A 210 -20.65 30.21 -8.85
CA ALA A 210 -19.60 29.20 -8.93
C ALA A 210 -18.88 29.21 -10.28
N VAL A 211 -19.61 29.32 -11.40
CA VAL A 211 -19.02 29.42 -12.76
C VAL A 211 -18.21 30.72 -12.88
N ASP A 212 -18.75 31.85 -12.43
CA ASP A 212 -18.08 33.16 -12.48
C ASP A 212 -16.80 33.20 -11.61
N SER A 213 -16.64 32.27 -10.67
CA SER A 213 -15.44 32.16 -9.82
C SER A 213 -14.24 31.51 -10.51
N GLU A 214 -14.45 30.77 -11.61
CA GLU A 214 -13.42 29.93 -12.23
C GLU A 214 -13.33 30.13 -13.75
N GLU A 215 -12.17 30.58 -14.24
CA GLU A 215 -12.00 30.98 -15.66
C GLU A 215 -12.20 29.83 -16.67
N LEU A 216 -11.99 28.58 -16.27
CA LEU A 216 -12.07 27.40 -17.15
C LEU A 216 -13.43 26.72 -17.12
N VAL A 217 -14.31 27.10 -16.19
CA VAL A 217 -15.67 26.56 -16.10
C VAL A 217 -16.58 27.39 -17.00
N VAL A 218 -17.35 26.71 -17.86
CA VAL A 218 -18.27 27.38 -18.81
C VAL A 218 -19.73 27.16 -18.46
N ASP A 219 -20.04 26.07 -17.75
CA ASP A 219 -21.38 25.75 -17.27
C ASP A 219 -21.30 24.85 -16.03
N MET A 220 -22.33 24.93 -15.18
CA MET A 220 -22.49 24.04 -14.04
C MET A 220 -23.97 23.77 -13.78
N LYS A 221 -24.29 22.48 -13.60
CA LYS A 221 -25.59 22.01 -13.15
C LYS A 221 -25.51 21.50 -11.71
N LEU A 222 -26.47 21.92 -10.88
CA LEU A 222 -26.62 21.48 -9.49
C LEU A 222 -27.89 20.64 -9.34
N GLU A 223 -27.77 19.43 -8.83
CA GLU A 223 -28.88 18.49 -8.63
C GLU A 223 -28.88 17.92 -7.22
N ILE A 224 -30.07 17.65 -6.68
CA ILE A 224 -30.26 16.87 -5.48
C ILE A 224 -30.69 15.47 -5.91
N ILE A 225 -29.91 14.44 -5.60
CA ILE A 225 -30.21 13.04 -5.91
C ILE A 225 -30.56 12.33 -4.61
N THR A 226 -31.80 11.86 -4.50
CA THR A 226 -32.26 11.08 -3.35
C THR A 226 -32.09 9.58 -3.59
N PRO A 227 -32.20 8.71 -2.57
CA PRO A 227 -32.12 7.26 -2.75
C PRO A 227 -33.09 6.67 -3.77
N ALA A 228 -34.23 7.32 -4.01
CA ALA A 228 -35.20 6.91 -5.02
C ALA A 228 -34.74 7.18 -6.47
N GLU A 229 -33.63 7.91 -6.65
CA GLU A 229 -33.15 8.42 -7.93
C GLU A 229 -31.76 7.89 -8.30
N TYR A 230 -31.24 6.89 -7.57
CA TYR A 230 -29.96 6.23 -7.90
C TYR A 230 -29.97 5.49 -9.25
N ASN A 231 -31.13 5.34 -9.90
CA ASN A 231 -31.25 4.82 -11.25
C ASN A 231 -30.95 5.87 -12.35
N LYS A 232 -30.62 7.12 -11.98
CA LYS A 232 -30.24 8.17 -12.93
C LYS A 232 -28.84 7.97 -13.48
N TYR A 233 -28.67 8.41 -14.73
CA TYR A 233 -27.36 8.54 -15.35
C TYR A 233 -26.57 9.68 -14.70
N SER A 234 -25.26 9.48 -14.58
CA SER A 234 -24.28 10.47 -14.17
C SER A 234 -23.09 10.44 -15.11
N GLU A 235 -22.48 11.59 -15.36
CA GLU A 235 -21.11 11.67 -15.84
C GLU A 235 -20.14 11.08 -14.81
N THR A 236 -18.88 10.92 -15.22
CA THR A 236 -17.83 10.36 -14.37
C THR A 236 -17.75 11.10 -13.04
N ILE A 237 -17.63 10.33 -11.97
CA ILE A 237 -17.45 10.84 -10.62
C ILE A 237 -15.97 11.12 -10.43
N MET A 238 -15.63 12.40 -10.33
CA MET A 238 -14.28 12.86 -10.06
C MET A 238 -13.97 12.77 -8.57
N ASP A 239 -14.96 13.09 -7.72
CA ASP A 239 -14.80 13.07 -6.27
C ASP A 239 -16.13 12.92 -5.53
N VAL A 240 -16.00 12.39 -4.31
CA VAL A 240 -17.06 12.24 -3.33
C VAL A 240 -16.51 12.82 -2.03
N GLN A 241 -17.17 13.84 -1.50
CA GLN A 241 -16.66 14.64 -0.39
C GLN A 241 -17.62 14.61 0.80
N PRO A 242 -17.11 14.51 2.03
CA PRO A 242 -17.91 14.83 3.21
C PRO A 242 -18.24 16.34 3.20
N ILE A 243 -19.32 16.73 3.86
CA ILE A 243 -19.59 18.15 4.12
C ILE A 243 -19.29 18.43 5.58
N ALA A 244 -18.20 19.16 5.82
CA ALA A 244 -17.75 19.51 7.16
C ALA A 244 -17.13 20.92 7.17
N ALA A 245 -17.14 21.55 8.34
CA ALA A 245 -16.65 22.90 8.55
C ALA A 245 -15.89 23.03 9.88
N LYS A 246 -14.77 23.75 9.88
CA LYS A 246 -14.07 24.10 11.13
C LYS A 246 -14.91 25.09 11.93
N GLU A 247 -15.19 24.73 13.18
CA GLU A 247 -15.75 25.63 14.19
C GLU A 247 -14.64 26.30 15.00
N GLU A 248 -13.63 25.51 15.40
CA GLU A 248 -12.48 25.97 16.16
C GLU A 248 -11.22 25.23 15.71
N GLY A 249 -10.07 25.93 15.74
CA GLY A 249 -8.77 25.36 15.41
C GLY A 249 -8.52 25.22 13.91
N GLU A 250 -7.39 24.59 13.58
CA GLU A 250 -7.01 24.25 12.22
C GLU A 250 -7.33 22.77 11.93
N ILE A 251 -7.09 22.32 10.70
CA ILE A 251 -7.25 20.91 10.32
C ILE A 251 -6.45 20.01 11.28
N GLY A 252 -7.12 19.02 11.86
CA GLY A 252 -6.52 18.03 12.77
C GLY A 252 -6.53 18.40 14.26
N GLU A 253 -7.08 19.56 14.63
CA GLU A 253 -7.27 19.96 16.03
C GLU A 253 -8.57 20.74 16.25
N GLY A 254 -8.93 21.00 17.51
CA GLY A 254 -10.12 21.79 17.84
C GLY A 254 -11.43 21.06 17.54
N VAL A 255 -12.36 21.75 16.88
CA VAL A 255 -13.73 21.28 16.66
C VAL A 255 -14.12 21.39 15.19
N THR A 256 -14.64 20.30 14.64
CA THR A 256 -15.19 20.22 13.29
C THR A 256 -16.67 19.85 13.34
N ARG A 257 -17.52 20.60 12.65
CA ARG A 257 -18.94 20.25 12.46
C ARG A 257 -19.08 19.43 11.19
N VAL A 258 -19.86 18.36 11.24
CA VAL A 258 -20.01 17.37 10.16
C VAL A 258 -21.48 17.18 9.84
N ILE A 259 -21.84 17.18 8.56
CA ILE A 259 -23.17 16.77 8.10
C ILE A 259 -23.16 15.27 7.79
N ASP A 260 -24.10 14.55 8.39
CA ASP A 260 -24.37 13.14 8.11
C ASP A 260 -25.60 12.96 7.21
N GLY A 261 -25.55 11.96 6.34
CA GLY A 261 -26.64 11.62 5.40
C GLY A 261 -26.64 12.41 4.10
N VAL A 262 -25.69 13.33 3.92
CA VAL A 262 -25.54 14.14 2.70
C VAL A 262 -24.06 14.19 2.30
N ILE A 263 -23.78 14.08 1.00
CA ILE A 263 -22.44 14.23 0.42
C ILE A 263 -22.46 15.23 -0.73
N MET A 264 -21.29 15.80 -1.01
CA MET A 264 -21.03 16.46 -2.30
C MET A 264 -20.50 15.43 -3.29
N MET A 265 -21.07 15.42 -4.49
CA MET A 265 -20.61 14.58 -5.60
C MET A 265 -20.18 15.46 -6.76
N VAL A 266 -18.89 15.39 -7.12
CA VAL A 266 -18.30 16.20 -8.18
C VAL A 266 -18.20 15.36 -9.46
N THR A 267 -18.81 15.84 -10.53
CA THR A 267 -18.83 15.19 -11.85
C THR A 267 -18.56 16.21 -12.94
N GLY A 268 -18.07 15.80 -14.11
CA GLY A 268 -17.87 16.77 -15.19
C GLY A 268 -17.36 16.24 -16.53
N THR A 269 -17.46 17.11 -17.53
CA THR A 269 -17.02 16.91 -18.91
C THR A 269 -16.37 18.18 -19.45
N ASP A 270 -15.75 18.12 -20.62
CA ASP A 270 -15.49 19.33 -21.42
C ASP A 270 -16.73 19.74 -22.25
N GLU A 271 -16.63 20.87 -22.96
CA GLU A 271 -17.65 21.38 -23.91
C GLU A 271 -18.01 20.41 -25.04
N ASN A 272 -17.16 19.43 -25.35
CA ASN A 272 -17.44 18.40 -26.36
C ASN A 272 -18.12 17.16 -25.76
N GLY A 273 -18.39 17.16 -24.45
CA GLY A 273 -18.96 16.02 -23.72
C GLY A 273 -17.95 14.92 -23.41
N VAL A 274 -16.64 15.21 -23.51
CA VAL A 274 -15.59 14.25 -23.12
C VAL A 274 -15.46 14.25 -21.60
N GLN A 275 -15.46 13.07 -21.00
CA GLN A 275 -15.34 12.90 -19.55
C GLN A 275 -14.04 13.52 -19.02
N ILE A 276 -14.10 14.08 -17.80
CA ILE A 276 -12.89 14.47 -17.07
C ILE A 276 -12.33 13.20 -16.39
N GLY A 277 -11.51 12.47 -17.13
CA GLY A 277 -10.83 11.25 -16.70
C GLY A 277 -9.71 10.87 -17.68
N GLU A 278 -8.76 10.04 -17.25
CA GLU A 278 -7.71 9.49 -18.13
C GLU A 278 -8.06 8.08 -18.59
N PHE A 279 -8.07 7.11 -17.67
CA PHE A 279 -8.27 5.70 -17.96
C PHE A 279 -9.65 5.23 -17.50
N GLY A 280 -10.52 4.96 -18.47
CA GLY A 280 -11.89 4.59 -18.16
C GLY A 280 -12.64 5.72 -17.46
N SER A 281 -13.89 5.44 -17.09
CA SER A 281 -14.79 6.41 -16.52
C SER A 281 -15.98 5.71 -15.85
N SER A 282 -16.47 6.32 -14.76
CA SER A 282 -17.59 5.77 -13.96
C SER A 282 -18.96 6.25 -14.46
N GLU A 283 -19.01 6.86 -15.63
CA GLU A 283 -20.22 7.38 -16.25
C GLU A 283 -21.25 6.27 -16.49
N GLY A 284 -22.51 6.57 -16.22
CA GLY A 284 -23.60 5.62 -16.31
C GLY A 284 -24.56 5.69 -15.13
N VAL A 285 -25.34 4.64 -14.93
CA VAL A 285 -26.37 4.58 -13.89
C VAL A 285 -25.71 4.42 -12.52
N LEU A 286 -25.95 5.37 -11.60
CA LEU A 286 -25.30 5.45 -10.28
C LEU A 286 -25.38 4.14 -9.49
N GLU A 287 -26.56 3.50 -9.41
CA GLU A 287 -26.75 2.24 -8.67
C GLU A 287 -25.96 1.05 -9.21
N THR A 288 -25.50 1.13 -10.47
CA THR A 288 -24.74 0.06 -11.13
C THR A 288 -23.23 0.33 -11.21
N ASN A 289 -22.82 1.59 -11.03
CA ASN A 289 -21.45 2.06 -11.24
C ASN A 289 -20.75 2.58 -9.97
N ILE A 290 -21.38 2.49 -8.81
CA ILE A 290 -20.79 2.86 -7.52
C ILE A 290 -20.69 1.64 -6.63
N MET A 291 -19.49 1.38 -6.08
CA MET A 291 -19.36 0.42 -5.00
C MET A 291 -19.73 1.07 -3.66
N TRP A 292 -20.96 0.85 -3.21
CA TRP A 292 -21.52 1.49 -2.03
C TRP A 292 -20.78 1.14 -0.73
N GLY A 293 -20.70 2.11 0.19
CA GLY A 293 -20.15 1.89 1.53
C GLY A 293 -18.64 1.69 1.59
N ARG A 294 -17.94 1.87 0.47
CA ARG A 294 -16.47 1.94 0.48
C ARG A 294 -16.01 3.26 1.11
N PRO A 295 -14.79 3.35 1.68
CA PRO A 295 -14.34 4.56 2.36
C PRO A 295 -14.47 5.83 1.51
N GLY A 296 -14.15 5.74 0.21
CA GLY A 296 -14.27 6.83 -0.75
C GLY A 296 -15.62 6.95 -1.47
N ALA A 297 -16.60 6.09 -1.20
CA ALA A 297 -17.86 6.04 -1.95
C ALA A 297 -19.05 6.58 -1.14
N PRO A 298 -20.18 6.88 -1.81
CA PRO A 298 -21.44 7.10 -1.13
C PRO A 298 -21.91 5.88 -0.33
N ASP A 299 -22.54 6.12 0.81
CA ASP A 299 -23.26 5.11 1.57
C ASP A 299 -24.66 4.95 0.98
N LYS A 300 -25.26 3.75 1.04
CA LYS A 300 -26.65 3.58 0.63
C LYS A 300 -27.55 4.38 1.58
N GLY A 301 -28.32 5.32 1.03
CA GLY A 301 -29.19 6.21 1.80
C GLY A 301 -28.73 7.67 1.81
N ASP A 302 -27.47 7.93 1.45
CA ASP A 302 -26.94 9.29 1.30
C ASP A 302 -27.75 10.09 0.25
N ILE A 303 -28.04 11.35 0.56
CA ILE A 303 -28.53 12.33 -0.41
C ILE A 303 -27.31 12.97 -1.07
N PHE A 304 -27.32 13.08 -2.40
CA PHE A 304 -26.21 13.70 -3.11
C PHE A 304 -26.58 15.14 -3.47
N ILE A 305 -25.72 16.08 -3.09
CA ILE A 305 -25.64 17.38 -3.73
C ILE A 305 -24.63 17.21 -4.86
N LYS A 306 -25.14 16.99 -6.07
CA LYS A 306 -24.35 16.64 -7.24
C LYS A 306 -24.11 17.87 -8.10
N THR A 307 -22.84 18.19 -8.32
CA THR A 307 -22.41 19.19 -9.31
C THR A 307 -21.96 18.48 -10.58
N GLN A 308 -22.47 18.91 -11.74
CA GLN A 308 -21.96 18.53 -13.06
C GLN A 308 -21.35 19.77 -13.71
N VAL A 309 -20.03 19.77 -13.82
CA VAL A 309 -19.25 20.90 -14.31
C VAL A 309 -18.86 20.67 -15.76
N THR A 310 -19.02 21.69 -16.59
CA THR A 310 -18.49 21.70 -17.96
C THR A 310 -17.29 22.64 -18.00
N VAL A 311 -16.12 22.10 -18.33
CA VAL A 311 -14.90 22.89 -18.53
C VAL A 311 -14.66 23.18 -20.01
N LYS A 312 -13.82 24.17 -20.31
CA LYS A 312 -13.44 24.51 -21.70
C LYS A 312 -12.93 23.30 -22.47
N ALA A 313 -13.31 23.21 -23.75
CA ALA A 313 -12.87 22.15 -24.66
C ALA A 313 -11.35 21.89 -24.58
N GLY A 314 -10.96 20.63 -24.41
CA GLY A 314 -9.56 20.21 -24.35
C GLY A 314 -8.84 20.42 -23.02
N THR A 315 -9.52 20.96 -21.99
CA THR A 315 -8.93 21.12 -20.64
C THR A 315 -9.29 19.96 -19.69
N ASN A 316 -10.08 18.98 -20.12
CA ASN A 316 -10.51 17.84 -19.30
C ASN A 316 -9.37 16.90 -18.89
N MET A 317 -8.25 16.90 -19.62
CA MET A 317 -7.04 16.12 -19.29
C MET A 317 -5.85 17.01 -18.95
N GLU A 318 -6.10 18.29 -18.65
CA GLU A 318 -5.09 19.24 -18.22
C GLU A 318 -5.40 19.64 -16.78
N ARG A 319 -4.45 19.50 -15.86
CA ARG A 319 -4.60 19.75 -14.41
C ARG A 319 -5.45 21.00 -14.06
N PRO A 320 -5.30 22.15 -14.74
CA PRO A 320 -6.15 23.32 -14.48
C PRO A 320 -7.67 23.07 -14.66
N GLY A 321 -8.08 22.21 -15.57
CA GLY A 321 -9.50 21.90 -15.83
C GLY A 321 -10.18 21.17 -14.67
N PRO A 322 -9.71 19.98 -14.24
CA PRO A 322 -10.22 19.32 -13.05
C PRO A 322 -10.13 20.21 -11.81
N LEU A 323 -9.04 20.95 -11.62
CA LEU A 323 -8.91 21.87 -10.49
C LEU A 323 -10.01 22.94 -10.48
N ALA A 324 -10.25 23.59 -11.62
CA ALA A 324 -11.32 24.58 -11.75
C ALA A 324 -12.71 23.99 -11.47
N ALA A 325 -12.96 22.75 -11.93
CA ALA A 325 -14.21 22.07 -11.63
C ALA A 325 -14.42 21.83 -10.13
N HIS A 326 -13.36 21.39 -9.43
CA HIS A 326 -13.39 21.21 -7.99
C HIS A 326 -13.54 22.51 -7.22
N CYS A 327 -12.84 23.58 -7.61
CA CYS A 327 -12.97 24.89 -6.98
C CYS A 327 -14.38 25.47 -7.12
N ALA A 328 -14.98 25.37 -8.31
CA ALA A 328 -16.36 25.81 -8.53
C ALA A 328 -17.34 24.99 -7.67
N SER A 329 -17.14 23.68 -7.53
CA SER A 329 -17.98 22.86 -6.64
C SER A 329 -17.77 23.17 -5.16
N ASP A 330 -16.54 23.49 -4.75
CA ASP A 330 -16.23 23.90 -3.37
C ASP A 330 -16.83 25.27 -3.03
N TYR A 331 -17.06 26.15 -4.02
CA TYR A 331 -17.82 27.40 -3.81
C TYR A 331 -19.21 27.13 -3.22
N ILE A 332 -19.94 26.17 -3.78
CA ILE A 332 -21.26 25.76 -3.28
C ILE A 332 -21.12 25.10 -1.90
N THR A 333 -20.12 24.25 -1.74
CA THR A 333 -19.85 23.58 -0.45
C THR A 333 -19.55 24.60 0.64
N GLN A 334 -18.81 25.67 0.33
CA GLN A 334 -18.50 26.73 1.27
C GLN A 334 -19.75 27.44 1.78
N GLU A 335 -20.75 27.71 0.91
CA GLU A 335 -22.03 28.28 1.37
C GLU A 335 -22.72 27.35 2.38
N ILE A 336 -22.63 26.04 2.19
CA ILE A 336 -23.15 25.04 3.14
C ILE A 336 -22.33 25.04 4.44
N ARG A 337 -21.00 25.16 4.36
CA ARG A 337 -20.12 25.27 5.54
C ARG A 337 -20.48 26.47 6.39
N GLU A 338 -20.74 27.62 5.78
CA GLU A 338 -21.17 28.82 6.50
C GLU A 338 -22.54 28.61 7.20
N ALA A 339 -23.50 27.97 6.54
CA ALA A 339 -24.76 27.59 7.18
C ALA A 339 -24.57 26.60 8.34
N LEU A 340 -23.63 25.64 8.21
CA LEU A 340 -23.32 24.65 9.25
C LEU A 340 -22.67 25.28 10.48
N LYS A 341 -21.79 26.28 10.30
CA LYS A 341 -21.21 27.06 11.41
C LYS A 341 -22.27 27.83 12.19
N GLN A 342 -23.34 28.28 11.53
CA GLN A 342 -24.45 28.99 12.16
C GLN A 342 -25.55 28.05 12.72
N ALA A 343 -25.48 26.75 12.43
CA ALA A 343 -26.47 25.79 12.90
C ALA A 343 -26.52 25.73 14.43
N ASP A 344 -27.72 25.59 14.98
CA ASP A 344 -27.94 25.54 16.43
C ASP A 344 -27.27 24.30 17.05
N GLU A 345 -26.52 24.49 18.13
CA GLU A 345 -25.81 23.43 18.86
C GLU A 345 -26.74 22.30 19.32
N SER A 346 -28.02 22.59 19.58
CA SER A 346 -29.03 21.59 19.96
C SER A 346 -29.36 20.58 18.85
N LEU A 347 -28.90 20.81 17.61
CA LEU A 347 -29.03 19.87 16.49
C LEU A 347 -27.91 18.82 16.44
N VAL A 348 -26.89 18.93 17.29
CA VAL A 348 -25.83 17.91 17.40
C VAL A 348 -26.44 16.60 17.89
N VAL A 349 -26.34 15.55 17.08
CA VAL A 349 -26.88 14.22 17.41
C VAL A 349 -25.83 13.27 17.97
N ASP A 350 -24.56 13.51 17.65
CA ASP A 350 -23.43 12.71 18.10
C ASP A 350 -22.16 13.56 18.20
N THR A 351 -21.21 13.13 19.02
CA THR A 351 -19.91 13.78 19.18
C THR A 351 -18.82 12.72 19.24
N GLU A 352 -17.94 12.75 18.24
CA GLU A 352 -16.79 11.86 18.10
C GLU A 352 -15.53 12.56 18.59
N GLU A 353 -14.83 11.96 19.55
CA GLU A 353 -13.53 12.44 20.03
C GLU A 353 -12.41 11.56 19.48
N LEU A 354 -11.57 12.14 18.63
CA LEU A 354 -10.41 11.48 18.05
C LEU A 354 -9.16 11.95 18.80
N THR A 355 -8.46 11.02 19.46
CA THR A 355 -7.22 11.33 20.17
C THR A 355 -6.05 10.55 19.59
N GLN A 356 -4.97 11.26 19.27
CA GLN A 356 -3.72 10.63 18.89
C GLN A 356 -2.82 10.39 20.10
N TYR A 357 -2.33 9.16 20.21
CA TYR A 357 -1.39 8.74 21.24
C TYR A 357 0.01 8.51 20.67
N ARG A 358 1.01 8.78 21.49
CA ARG A 358 2.35 8.21 21.37
C ARG A 358 2.52 7.09 22.37
N ARG A 359 3.16 6.00 21.97
CA ARG A 359 3.35 4.82 22.81
C ARG A 359 4.84 4.52 22.99
N PRO A 360 5.53 5.22 23.92
CA PRO A 360 6.97 4.99 24.13
C PRO A 360 7.25 3.52 24.48
N GLY A 361 8.30 2.96 23.88
CA GLY A 361 8.66 1.54 24.01
C GLY A 361 7.96 0.60 23.03
N LYS A 362 6.94 1.06 22.29
CA LYS A 362 6.36 0.32 21.17
C LYS A 362 7.13 0.59 19.87
N LYS A 363 6.98 -0.34 18.91
CA LYS A 363 7.57 -0.21 17.57
C LYS A 363 6.96 0.97 16.83
N LYS A 364 7.80 1.86 16.31
CA LYS A 364 7.38 3.06 15.59
C LYS A 364 6.96 2.71 14.18
N VAL A 365 5.73 3.02 13.83
CA VAL A 365 5.16 2.72 12.51
C VAL A 365 4.75 4.01 11.82
N VAL A 366 4.97 4.09 10.51
CA VAL A 366 4.51 5.20 9.67
C VAL A 366 3.68 4.66 8.51
N VAL A 367 2.61 5.38 8.16
CA VAL A 367 1.87 5.13 6.93
C VAL A 367 2.40 6.08 5.86
N VAL A 368 2.71 5.57 4.68
CA VAL A 368 3.13 6.36 3.52
C VAL A 368 2.05 6.22 2.44
N LYS A 369 1.38 7.31 2.12
CA LYS A 369 0.37 7.40 1.06
C LYS A 369 1.04 8.01 -0.17
N GLU A 370 1.30 7.19 -1.19
CA GLU A 370 1.54 7.71 -2.53
C GLU A 370 0.21 8.25 -3.07
N ILE A 371 0.23 9.53 -3.42
CA ILE A 371 -0.92 10.25 -3.96
C ILE A 371 -0.62 10.74 -5.36
N MET A 372 -1.70 10.97 -6.11
CA MET A 372 -1.60 11.46 -7.48
C MET A 372 -0.81 12.76 -7.58
N GLY A 373 0.13 12.77 -8.52
CA GLY A 373 1.08 13.86 -8.76
C GLY A 373 1.62 13.89 -10.20
N GLN A 374 0.88 13.30 -11.13
CA GLN A 374 1.25 13.21 -12.53
C GLN A 374 0.76 14.47 -13.25
N GLY A 375 1.64 15.47 -13.29
CA GLY A 375 1.34 16.88 -13.58
C GLY A 375 0.66 17.23 -14.92
N ALA A 376 0.26 16.26 -15.75
CA ALA A 376 -0.63 16.52 -16.88
C ALA A 376 -2.09 16.68 -16.42
N MET A 377 -2.58 15.83 -15.52
CA MET A 377 -4.01 15.78 -15.17
C MET A 377 -4.27 15.56 -13.67
N HIS A 378 -3.47 14.69 -13.04
CA HIS A 378 -3.74 14.21 -11.69
C HIS A 378 -2.97 15.03 -10.65
N ASP A 379 -3.68 15.48 -9.63
CA ASP A 379 -3.12 16.19 -8.49
C ASP A 379 -4.03 15.93 -7.28
N ASN A 380 -3.52 16.16 -6.08
CA ASN A 380 -4.33 16.22 -4.87
C ASN A 380 -3.92 17.49 -4.11
N LEU A 381 -4.88 18.18 -3.49
CA LEU A 381 -4.58 19.36 -2.68
C LEU A 381 -4.37 18.94 -1.23
N ILE A 382 -3.35 19.54 -0.62
CA ILE A 382 -2.90 19.22 0.73
C ILE A 382 -3.17 20.41 1.65
N LEU A 383 -3.73 20.12 2.82
CA LEU A 383 -4.01 21.03 3.94
C LEU A 383 -4.82 22.28 3.53
N PRO A 384 -6.08 22.11 3.10
CA PRO A 384 -7.02 23.22 2.96
C PRO A 384 -7.33 23.90 4.31
N VAL A 385 -7.95 25.09 4.25
CA VAL A 385 -8.44 25.80 5.44
C VAL A 385 -9.66 25.10 6.05
N GLU A 386 -10.56 24.62 5.19
CA GLU A 386 -11.75 23.88 5.59
C GLU A 386 -11.59 22.40 5.22
N PRO A 387 -12.25 21.47 5.94
CA PRO A 387 -12.17 20.05 5.62
C PRO A 387 -12.52 19.79 4.15
N VAL A 388 -11.57 19.17 3.43
CA VAL A 388 -11.73 18.84 2.01
C VAL A 388 -12.04 20.08 1.17
N GLY A 389 -11.63 21.28 1.58
CA GLY A 389 -11.76 22.50 0.80
C GLY A 389 -10.70 22.62 -0.31
N THR A 390 -10.82 23.65 -1.14
CA THR A 390 -9.76 24.06 -2.09
C THR A 390 -9.01 25.30 -1.60
N LEU A 391 -9.67 26.15 -0.81
CA LEU A 391 -9.10 27.39 -0.30
C LEU A 391 -7.90 27.12 0.62
N GLY A 392 -6.77 27.78 0.33
CA GLY A 392 -5.53 27.71 1.11
C GLY A 392 -4.70 26.44 0.89
N ALA A 393 -5.29 25.40 0.31
CA ALA A 393 -4.63 24.15 0.02
C ALA A 393 -3.48 24.33 -0.98
N LYS A 394 -2.53 23.40 -0.95
CA LYS A 394 -1.40 23.37 -1.90
C LYS A 394 -1.50 22.16 -2.81
N PRO A 395 -1.48 22.34 -4.14
CA PRO A 395 -1.36 21.22 -5.06
C PRO A 395 -0.06 20.46 -4.79
N ASN A 396 -0.16 19.15 -4.68
CA ASN A 396 0.97 18.25 -4.39
C ASN A 396 2.09 18.40 -5.44
N VAL A 397 1.72 18.55 -6.71
CA VAL A 397 2.69 18.77 -7.81
C VAL A 397 3.43 20.10 -7.65
N ASP A 398 2.77 21.15 -7.16
CA ASP A 398 3.40 22.47 -6.95
C ASP A 398 4.38 22.47 -5.77
N LEU A 399 4.22 21.54 -4.83
CA LEU A 399 5.22 21.24 -3.79
C LEU A 399 6.41 20.44 -4.34
N GLY A 400 6.39 20.07 -5.62
CA GLY A 400 7.39 19.24 -6.28
C GLY A 400 7.22 17.75 -6.00
N ASN A 401 6.02 17.31 -5.62
CA ASN A 401 5.69 15.93 -5.24
C ASN A 401 6.52 15.40 -4.04
N VAL A 402 7.23 16.28 -3.33
CA VAL A 402 8.10 15.87 -2.23
C VAL A 402 7.26 15.38 -1.05
N PRO A 403 7.80 14.48 -0.20
CA PRO A 403 7.05 13.96 0.93
C PRO A 403 6.64 15.06 1.92
N VAL A 404 5.37 15.05 2.33
CA VAL A 404 4.77 15.94 3.34
C VAL A 404 4.22 15.08 4.47
N VAL A 405 4.60 15.39 5.71
CA VAL A 405 4.12 14.66 6.89
C VAL A 405 2.88 15.34 7.44
N LEU A 406 1.79 14.59 7.56
CA LEU A 406 0.58 14.96 8.28
C LEU A 406 0.46 14.10 9.54
N SER A 407 -0.17 14.66 10.56
CA SER A 407 -0.69 13.88 11.67
C SER A 407 -1.89 13.04 11.22
N PRO A 408 -2.12 11.87 11.86
CA PRO A 408 -3.34 11.09 11.69
C PRO A 408 -4.63 11.92 11.79
N LEU A 409 -4.68 12.89 12.72
CA LEU A 409 -5.86 13.73 12.88
C LEU A 409 -6.03 14.72 11.72
N GLU A 410 -4.96 15.27 11.16
CA GLU A 410 -5.06 16.12 9.95
C GLU A 410 -5.66 15.33 8.77
N VAL A 411 -5.28 14.06 8.61
CA VAL A 411 -5.86 13.19 7.57
C VAL A 411 -7.34 12.98 7.80
N LEU A 412 -7.72 12.56 9.01
CA LEU A 412 -9.11 12.26 9.37
C LEU A 412 -9.98 13.51 9.49
N ASP A 413 -9.41 14.72 9.53
CA ASP A 413 -10.11 16.00 9.52
C ASP A 413 -10.16 16.67 8.14
N GLY A 414 -9.85 15.92 7.07
CA GLY A 414 -10.02 16.39 5.69
C GLY A 414 -8.82 17.17 5.15
N GLY A 415 -7.61 16.85 5.61
CA GLY A 415 -6.37 17.46 5.14
C GLY A 415 -5.99 17.12 3.70
N ILE A 416 -6.75 16.26 3.01
CA ILE A 416 -6.53 15.91 1.61
C ILE A 416 -7.82 16.13 0.83
N HIS A 417 -7.72 16.92 -0.25
CA HIS A 417 -8.75 17.07 -1.27
C HIS A 417 -8.28 16.34 -2.52
N ALA A 418 -8.96 15.27 -2.88
CA ALA A 418 -8.63 14.45 -4.04
C ALA A 418 -9.16 15.09 -5.32
N LEU A 419 -8.34 15.26 -6.36
CA LEU A 419 -8.86 15.56 -7.71
C LEU A 419 -9.06 14.23 -8.47
N THR A 420 -8.67 14.18 -9.74
CA THR A 420 -8.86 13.02 -10.60
C THR A 420 -7.74 11.98 -10.42
N CYS A 421 -8.07 10.71 -10.64
CA CYS A 421 -7.11 9.58 -10.69
C CYS A 421 -7.21 8.89 -12.04
N ILE A 422 -6.27 7.97 -12.28
CA ILE A 422 -6.16 7.15 -13.48
C ILE A 422 -7.46 6.37 -13.72
N GLY A 423 -7.91 5.56 -12.75
CA GLY A 423 -9.04 4.64 -12.91
C GLY A 423 -10.11 4.73 -11.81
N PRO A 424 -11.42 4.61 -12.11
CA PRO A 424 -12.47 4.79 -11.11
C PRO A 424 -12.49 3.77 -9.96
N ALA A 425 -12.21 2.49 -10.20
CA ALA A 425 -12.28 1.47 -9.15
C ALA A 425 -11.14 1.56 -8.14
N SER A 426 -10.00 2.14 -8.54
CA SER A 426 -8.85 2.38 -7.67
C SER A 426 -8.73 3.83 -7.18
N LYS A 427 -9.70 4.70 -7.50
CA LYS A 427 -9.73 6.10 -7.05
C LYS A 427 -10.01 6.20 -5.55
N GLU A 428 -9.08 6.81 -4.82
CA GLU A 428 -9.30 7.27 -3.45
C GLU A 428 -9.84 8.70 -3.49
N ASN A 429 -11.16 8.85 -3.39
CA ASN A 429 -11.84 10.16 -3.29
C ASN A 429 -11.50 10.86 -1.97
N SER A 430 -11.81 12.14 -1.84
CA SER A 430 -11.57 12.92 -0.61
C SER A 430 -12.20 12.26 0.63
N ARG A 431 -13.38 11.67 0.48
CA ARG A 431 -14.04 10.89 1.55
C ARG A 431 -13.23 9.67 1.99
N HIS A 432 -12.40 9.09 1.11
CA HIS A 432 -11.50 7.99 1.46
C HIS A 432 -10.49 8.44 2.52
N TYR A 433 -9.84 9.58 2.30
CA TYR A 433 -8.88 10.13 3.27
C TYR A 433 -9.56 10.59 4.56
N TRP A 434 -10.79 11.11 4.50
CA TRP A 434 -11.61 11.41 5.69
C TRP A 434 -11.94 10.13 6.50
N ARG A 435 -12.03 8.98 5.84
CA ARG A 435 -12.34 7.67 6.41
C ARG A 435 -11.16 6.69 6.30
N GLU A 436 -9.93 7.18 6.33
CA GLU A 436 -8.75 6.40 5.93
C GLU A 436 -8.60 5.14 6.81
N PRO A 437 -8.86 3.93 6.27
CA PRO A 437 -8.98 2.73 7.10
C PRO A 437 -7.68 2.32 7.78
N LEU A 438 -6.53 2.54 7.13
CA LEU A 438 -5.23 2.18 7.66
C LEU A 438 -4.79 3.12 8.78
N VAL A 439 -5.07 4.41 8.67
CA VAL A 439 -4.82 5.41 9.72
C VAL A 439 -5.71 5.13 10.93
N ILE A 440 -7.00 4.86 10.70
CA ILE A 440 -7.94 4.52 11.77
C ILE A 440 -7.46 3.25 12.52
N GLU A 441 -7.15 2.18 11.80
CA GLU A 441 -6.72 0.94 12.47
C GLU A 441 -5.35 1.05 13.12
N ALA A 442 -4.41 1.79 12.53
CA ALA A 442 -3.12 2.03 13.15
C ALA A 442 -3.20 2.94 14.38
N MET A 443 -4.17 3.86 14.45
CA MET A 443 -4.42 4.66 15.65
C MET A 443 -5.01 3.83 16.79
N HIS A 444 -5.87 2.86 16.47
CA HIS A 444 -6.50 1.97 17.45
C HIS A 444 -5.58 0.83 17.92
N ASP A 445 -4.55 0.47 17.16
CA ASP A 445 -3.61 -0.59 17.53
C ASP A 445 -2.65 -0.13 18.65
N GLU A 446 -2.80 -0.73 19.83
CA GLU A 446 -1.98 -0.40 21.01
C GLU A 446 -0.58 -1.04 21.02
N GLU A 447 -0.32 -1.95 20.08
CA GLU A 447 0.94 -2.68 19.97
C GLU A 447 2.01 -1.89 19.20
N ILE A 448 1.60 -0.84 18.49
CA ILE A 448 2.46 0.03 17.69
C ILE A 448 2.38 1.49 18.13
N ASP A 449 3.40 2.27 17.78
CA ASP A 449 3.44 3.71 17.95
C ASP A 449 3.30 4.37 16.58
N LEU A 450 2.08 4.72 16.17
CA LEU A 450 1.83 5.40 14.90
C LEU A 450 2.41 6.82 14.92
N VAL A 451 3.46 7.04 14.16
CA VAL A 451 4.25 8.26 14.27
C VAL A 451 3.78 9.42 13.41
N GLY A 452 3.05 9.12 12.33
CA GLY A 452 2.60 10.09 11.33
C GLY A 452 2.12 9.39 10.06
N VAL A 453 1.59 10.19 9.15
CA VAL A 453 1.22 9.78 7.78
C VAL A 453 2.02 10.64 6.81
N VAL A 454 2.75 10.02 5.89
CA VAL A 454 3.57 10.72 4.90
C VAL A 454 2.88 10.65 3.56
N PHE A 455 2.49 11.80 3.02
CA PHE A 455 1.97 11.92 1.67
C PHE A 455 3.13 12.19 0.72
N VAL A 456 3.23 11.43 -0.36
CA VAL A 456 4.29 11.57 -1.36
C VAL A 456 3.66 11.53 -2.74
N GLY A 457 4.04 12.46 -3.61
CA GLY A 457 3.50 12.50 -4.96
C GLY A 457 4.14 11.49 -5.90
N SER A 458 3.47 11.24 -7.02
CA SER A 458 3.91 10.35 -8.10
C SER A 458 4.28 11.14 -9.37
N PRO A 459 5.50 11.71 -9.50
CA PRO A 459 5.89 12.51 -10.66
C PRO A 459 5.72 11.77 -11.98
N GLN A 460 5.47 12.50 -13.08
CA GLN A 460 5.41 11.87 -14.41
C GLN A 460 6.81 11.44 -14.90
N VAL A 461 7.83 12.24 -14.60
CA VAL A 461 9.19 12.05 -15.12
C VAL A 461 10.00 11.12 -14.22
N ASN A 462 10.56 10.04 -14.78
CA ASN A 462 11.32 9.03 -14.02
C ASN A 462 12.44 9.61 -13.13
N ALA A 463 13.20 10.60 -13.60
CA ALA A 463 14.25 11.22 -12.78
C ALA A 463 13.69 11.88 -11.51
N GLU A 464 12.48 12.45 -11.59
CA GLU A 464 11.78 13.06 -10.46
C GLU A 464 11.22 11.97 -9.53
N LYS A 465 10.66 10.87 -10.07
CA LYS A 465 10.22 9.71 -9.29
C LYS A 465 11.31 9.23 -8.32
N PHE A 466 12.52 9.04 -8.84
CA PHE A 466 13.67 8.60 -8.03
C PHE A 466 14.19 9.69 -7.09
N TYR A 467 14.09 10.97 -7.47
CA TYR A 467 14.46 12.08 -6.60
C TYR A 467 13.54 12.13 -5.37
N VAL A 468 12.23 12.13 -5.59
CA VAL A 468 11.18 12.14 -4.56
C VAL A 468 11.32 10.93 -3.64
N SER A 469 11.45 9.72 -4.22
CA SER A 469 11.64 8.48 -3.45
C SER A 469 12.90 8.54 -2.56
N LYS A 470 14.01 9.12 -3.04
CA LYS A 470 15.22 9.29 -2.23
C LYS A 470 15.00 10.27 -1.08
N ARG A 471 14.19 11.32 -1.26
CA ARG A 471 13.81 12.24 -0.17
C ARG A 471 12.93 11.55 0.86
N LEU A 472 11.97 10.73 0.42
CA LEU A 472 11.14 9.90 1.29
C LEU A 472 12.01 9.00 2.17
N GLY A 473 12.94 8.24 1.58
CA GLY A 473 13.83 7.38 2.36
C GLY A 473 14.65 8.15 3.41
N MET A 474 15.17 9.34 3.08
CA MET A 474 15.90 10.17 4.06
C MET A 474 15.00 10.70 5.18
N MET A 475 13.74 11.04 4.86
CA MET A 475 12.76 11.44 5.87
C MET A 475 12.45 10.28 6.82
N ILE A 476 12.21 9.09 6.28
CA ILE A 476 11.93 7.88 7.06
C ILE A 476 13.11 7.52 7.98
N GLU A 477 14.34 7.61 7.47
CA GLU A 477 15.56 7.44 8.26
C GLU A 477 15.64 8.45 9.43
N ALA A 478 15.36 9.73 9.15
CA ALA A 478 15.37 10.78 10.16
C ALA A 478 14.27 10.62 11.22
N MET A 479 13.12 10.05 10.84
CA MET A 479 12.03 9.72 11.77
C MET A 479 12.38 8.55 12.71
N GLY A 480 13.34 7.69 12.32
CA GLY A 480 13.79 6.55 13.11
C GLY A 480 12.66 5.57 13.40
N VAL A 481 11.92 5.19 12.36
CA VAL A 481 10.80 4.24 12.44
C VAL A 481 11.28 2.80 12.29
N ASP A 482 10.53 1.87 12.88
CA ASP A 482 10.80 0.42 12.78
C ASP A 482 10.07 -0.22 11.58
N GLY A 483 8.89 0.30 11.24
CA GLY A 483 8.05 -0.23 10.17
C GLY A 483 7.34 0.86 9.36
N ALA A 484 7.07 0.56 8.09
CA ALA A 484 6.32 1.42 7.20
C ALA A 484 5.31 0.62 6.37
N ILE A 485 4.13 1.20 6.14
CA ILE A 485 3.17 0.69 5.17
C ILE A 485 3.10 1.70 4.04
N VAL A 486 3.45 1.29 2.82
CA VAL A 486 3.39 2.14 1.63
C VAL A 486 2.13 1.76 0.88
N THR A 487 1.26 2.72 0.57
CA THR A 487 0.08 2.51 -0.26
C THR A 487 0.13 3.40 -1.50
N THR A 488 -0.56 3.02 -2.57
CA THR A 488 -0.80 3.89 -3.72
C THR A 488 -2.25 3.77 -4.19
N GLU A 489 -2.88 4.90 -4.50
CA GLU A 489 -4.06 4.91 -5.37
C GLU A 489 -3.63 4.70 -6.83
N GLY A 490 -4.53 4.24 -7.70
CA GLY A 490 -4.21 3.93 -9.09
C GLY A 490 -3.32 2.69 -9.29
N PHE A 491 -2.83 2.51 -10.52
CA PHE A 491 -1.97 1.40 -10.95
C PHE A 491 -1.17 1.77 -12.21
N GLY A 492 -0.19 0.95 -12.61
CA GLY A 492 0.57 1.17 -13.84
C GLY A 492 1.78 2.06 -13.63
N ASN A 493 1.82 3.27 -14.21
CA ASN A 493 3.01 4.14 -14.15
C ASN A 493 3.39 4.55 -12.71
N ASN A 494 2.41 4.68 -11.83
CA ASN A 494 2.59 4.91 -10.39
C ASN A 494 3.32 3.77 -9.69
N HIS A 495 3.21 2.53 -10.17
CA HIS A 495 3.90 1.40 -9.55
C HIS A 495 5.42 1.53 -9.58
N ILE A 496 5.98 2.38 -10.45
CA ILE A 496 7.41 2.73 -10.47
C ILE A 496 7.80 3.55 -9.24
N ASP A 497 6.98 4.55 -8.88
CA ASP A 497 7.17 5.37 -7.67
C ASP A 497 7.03 4.47 -6.44
N PHE A 498 5.92 3.74 -6.36
CA PHE A 498 5.60 2.80 -5.30
C PHE A 498 6.73 1.80 -5.04
N ALA A 499 7.25 1.16 -6.10
CA ALA A 499 8.38 0.26 -6.02
C ALA A 499 9.63 0.96 -5.47
N SER A 500 9.93 2.17 -5.97
CA SER A 500 11.08 2.94 -5.50
C SER A 500 10.90 3.45 -4.06
N HIS A 501 9.70 3.81 -3.63
CA HIS A 501 9.40 4.18 -2.25
C HIS A 501 9.72 3.01 -1.31
N ILE A 502 9.24 1.81 -1.64
CA ILE A 502 9.52 0.57 -0.89
C ILE A 502 11.03 0.29 -0.86
N GLU A 503 11.72 0.38 -1.99
CA GLU A 503 13.17 0.18 -2.07
C GLU A 503 13.94 1.14 -1.16
N GLN A 504 13.59 2.44 -1.22
CA GLN A 504 14.28 3.45 -0.43
C GLN A 504 14.05 3.26 1.06
N ILE A 505 12.87 2.82 1.47
CA ILE A 505 12.59 2.50 2.88
C ILE A 505 13.34 1.23 3.29
N GLY A 506 13.19 0.14 2.52
CA GLY A 506 13.73 -1.18 2.85
C GLY A 506 15.25 -1.20 2.97
N LYS A 507 15.98 -0.54 2.07
CA LYS A 507 17.46 -0.50 2.11
C LYS A 507 18.05 0.21 3.34
N ARG A 508 17.20 0.88 4.12
CA ARG A 508 17.56 1.53 5.39
C ARG A 508 17.27 0.64 6.60
N GLY A 509 16.90 -0.62 6.38
CA GLY A 509 16.63 -1.59 7.43
C GLY A 509 15.25 -1.44 8.08
N VAL A 510 14.33 -0.72 7.45
CA VAL A 510 12.95 -0.54 7.94
C VAL A 510 12.06 -1.64 7.36
N ALA A 511 11.27 -2.32 8.20
CA ALA A 511 10.28 -3.30 7.74
C ALA A 511 9.22 -2.59 6.88
N VAL A 512 8.95 -3.10 5.68
CA VAL A 512 8.06 -2.40 4.73
C VAL A 512 7.03 -3.35 4.14
N VAL A 513 5.76 -2.95 4.18
CA VAL A 513 4.64 -3.63 3.53
C VAL A 513 4.06 -2.71 2.47
N GLY A 514 3.94 -3.20 1.24
CA GLY A 514 3.28 -2.49 0.15
C GLY A 514 1.81 -2.85 0.04
N VAL A 515 0.95 -1.86 -0.27
CA VAL A 515 -0.49 -2.03 -0.44
C VAL A 515 -0.94 -1.35 -1.73
N SER A 516 -1.46 -2.10 -2.69
CA SER A 516 -1.90 -1.55 -3.98
C SER A 516 -2.94 -2.44 -4.63
N PHE A 517 -3.67 -1.90 -5.61
CA PHE A 517 -4.39 -2.75 -6.56
C PHE A 517 -3.35 -3.43 -7.48
N SER A 518 -3.13 -4.73 -7.28
CA SER A 518 -2.06 -5.47 -7.95
C SER A 518 -2.52 -6.83 -8.49
N ALA A 519 -3.77 -6.90 -8.96
CA ALA A 519 -4.35 -8.11 -9.53
C ALA A 519 -4.04 -8.25 -11.04
N VAL A 520 -4.94 -8.84 -11.83
CA VAL A 520 -4.70 -9.20 -13.24
C VAL A 520 -4.38 -7.97 -14.10
N GLN A 521 -5.21 -6.93 -14.08
CA GLN A 521 -4.98 -5.71 -14.89
C GLN A 521 -4.02 -4.72 -14.21
N GLY A 522 -3.86 -4.82 -12.90
CA GLY A 522 -2.94 -4.00 -12.09
C GLY A 522 -1.61 -4.68 -11.80
N ALA A 523 -1.25 -5.76 -12.50
CA ALA A 523 -0.09 -6.58 -12.15
C ALA A 523 1.20 -5.73 -12.06
N LEU A 524 1.98 -5.97 -11.01
CA LEU A 524 3.24 -5.27 -10.80
C LEU A 524 4.25 -5.73 -11.85
N VAL A 525 4.52 -4.87 -12.84
CA VAL A 525 5.54 -5.09 -13.88
C VAL A 525 6.93 -4.59 -13.48
N VAL A 526 7.04 -4.00 -12.29
CA VAL A 526 8.28 -3.53 -11.69
C VAL A 526 8.40 -4.11 -10.28
N GLY A 527 9.63 -4.44 -9.89
CA GLY A 527 9.93 -5.08 -8.61
C GLY A 527 11.35 -4.76 -8.14
N ASN A 528 11.60 -4.98 -6.85
CA ASN A 528 12.93 -4.96 -6.26
C ASN A 528 12.97 -5.90 -5.05
N GLU A 529 14.16 -6.14 -4.52
CA GLU A 529 14.36 -7.09 -3.42
C GLU A 529 13.59 -6.76 -2.13
N TYR A 530 13.10 -5.52 -1.96
CA TYR A 530 12.35 -5.10 -0.76
C TYR A 530 10.83 -5.24 -0.93
N MET A 531 10.33 -5.48 -2.13
CA MET A 531 8.90 -5.70 -2.42
C MET A 531 8.45 -7.13 -2.10
N LYS A 532 8.85 -7.65 -0.93
CA LYS A 532 8.55 -9.03 -0.50
C LYS A 532 7.14 -9.17 0.08
N TYR A 533 6.68 -8.12 0.76
CA TYR A 533 5.47 -8.14 1.57
C TYR A 533 4.44 -7.22 0.93
N MET A 534 3.43 -7.82 0.31
CA MET A 534 2.47 -7.13 -0.54
C MET A 534 1.03 -7.50 -0.16
N ILE A 535 0.18 -6.49 -0.05
CA ILE A 535 -1.27 -6.63 0.13
C ILE A 535 -1.97 -6.10 -1.10
N ASP A 536 -2.76 -6.97 -1.74
CA ASP A 536 -3.59 -6.61 -2.89
C ASP A 536 -4.94 -6.04 -2.43
N ASN A 537 -5.29 -4.86 -2.96
CA ASN A 537 -6.57 -4.17 -2.75
C ASN A 537 -7.68 -4.66 -3.67
N ASN A 538 -7.44 -5.59 -4.59
CA ASN A 538 -8.47 -6.06 -5.52
C ASN A 538 -9.67 -6.69 -4.80
N LYS A 539 -10.88 -6.22 -5.15
CA LYS A 539 -12.15 -6.90 -4.84
C LYS A 539 -12.84 -7.39 -6.10
N SER A 540 -12.45 -6.88 -7.28
CA SER A 540 -12.98 -7.33 -8.56
C SER A 540 -12.86 -8.85 -8.71
N LYS A 541 -13.96 -9.51 -9.09
CA LYS A 541 -13.97 -10.96 -9.32
C LYS A 541 -12.95 -11.38 -10.39
N GLN A 542 -12.77 -10.55 -11.41
CA GLN A 542 -11.86 -10.81 -12.52
C GLN A 542 -10.44 -10.27 -12.29
N GLY A 543 -10.21 -9.53 -11.20
CA GLY A 543 -8.91 -8.90 -10.94
C GLY A 543 -8.63 -7.67 -11.81
N ILE A 544 -9.66 -6.94 -12.22
CA ILE A 544 -9.56 -5.86 -13.23
C ILE A 544 -10.01 -4.50 -12.69
N GLU A 545 -9.61 -3.42 -13.37
CA GLU A 545 -10.20 -2.10 -13.24
C GLU A 545 -11.52 -2.10 -14.02
N ASN A 546 -12.63 -2.33 -13.31
CA ASN A 546 -13.95 -2.51 -13.90
C ASN A 546 -14.76 -1.22 -14.03
N GLU A 547 -14.12 -0.06 -13.79
CA GLU A 547 -14.68 1.28 -13.92
C GLU A 547 -15.88 1.55 -12.97
N ILE A 548 -16.05 0.70 -11.95
CA ILE A 548 -17.01 0.89 -10.86
C ILE A 548 -16.32 1.64 -9.73
N LEU A 549 -16.80 2.83 -9.42
CA LEU A 549 -16.17 3.74 -8.46
C LEU A 549 -15.82 3.02 -7.15
N SER A 550 -14.56 3.15 -6.74
CA SER A 550 -13.97 2.66 -5.48
C SER A 550 -13.97 1.13 -5.25
N ASN A 551 -14.33 0.29 -6.22
CA ASN A 551 -14.43 -1.17 -6.02
C ASN A 551 -13.13 -1.80 -5.48
N ASN A 552 -11.98 -1.40 -6.03
CA ASN A 552 -10.65 -1.91 -5.71
C ASN A 552 -9.82 -0.97 -4.79
N THR A 553 -10.48 -0.10 -4.03
CA THR A 553 -9.80 0.76 -3.05
C THR A 553 -9.45 0.01 -1.76
N LEU A 554 -8.50 0.56 -1.00
CA LEU A 554 -8.17 0.10 0.35
C LEU A 554 -9.42 0.16 1.25
N CYS A 555 -9.68 -0.91 1.97
CA CYS A 555 -10.80 -1.08 2.90
C CYS A 555 -10.29 -1.57 4.27
N PRO A 556 -11.14 -1.58 5.32
CA PRO A 556 -10.73 -2.04 6.66
C PRO A 556 -10.09 -3.45 6.67
N GLU A 557 -10.60 -4.38 5.86
CA GLU A 557 -10.01 -5.71 5.71
C GLU A 557 -8.54 -5.68 5.23
N ASP A 558 -8.16 -4.74 4.37
CA ASP A 558 -6.79 -4.62 3.87
C ASP A 558 -5.90 -3.92 4.91
N ALA A 559 -6.43 -2.93 5.63
CA ALA A 559 -5.73 -2.27 6.73
C ALA A 559 -5.33 -3.27 7.82
N ILE A 560 -6.27 -4.11 8.25
CA ILE A 560 -6.04 -5.17 9.24
C ILE A 560 -4.95 -6.14 8.75
N ARG A 561 -5.07 -6.61 7.49
CA ARG A 561 -4.07 -7.51 6.89
C ARG A 561 -2.70 -6.86 6.77
N SER A 562 -2.64 -5.58 6.43
CA SER A 562 -1.38 -4.82 6.28
C SER A 562 -0.67 -4.65 7.61
N LEU A 563 -1.40 -4.29 8.67
CA LEU A 563 -0.86 -4.16 10.03
C LEU A 563 -0.42 -5.51 10.59
N ALA A 564 -1.22 -6.57 10.39
CA ALA A 564 -0.84 -7.92 10.79
C ALA A 564 0.46 -8.35 10.11
N MET A 565 0.56 -8.19 8.78
CA MET A 565 1.77 -8.51 8.03
C MET A 565 2.97 -7.68 8.49
N LEU A 566 2.80 -6.37 8.72
CA LEU A 566 3.90 -5.53 9.20
C LEU A 566 4.39 -5.98 10.58
N LYS A 567 3.48 -6.31 11.50
CA LYS A 567 3.85 -6.81 12.85
C LYS A 567 4.62 -8.13 12.76
N THR A 568 4.17 -9.08 11.94
CA THR A 568 4.90 -10.34 11.67
C THR A 568 6.31 -10.07 11.15
N VAL A 569 6.46 -9.18 10.17
CA VAL A 569 7.76 -8.82 9.59
C VAL A 569 8.67 -8.14 10.62
N MET A 570 8.15 -7.19 11.41
CA MET A 570 8.91 -6.55 12.48
C MET A 570 9.29 -7.53 13.61
N GLY A 571 8.49 -8.59 13.80
CA GLY A 571 8.77 -9.69 14.71
C GLY A 571 9.87 -10.65 14.22
N GLY A 572 10.28 -10.53 12.95
CA GLY A 572 11.26 -11.44 12.33
C GLY A 572 10.69 -12.81 11.97
N GLU A 573 9.37 -12.93 11.93
CA GLU A 573 8.69 -14.17 11.53
C GLU A 573 8.72 -14.34 10.01
N GLU A 574 8.73 -15.60 9.56
CA GLU A 574 8.75 -15.92 8.14
C GLU A 574 7.38 -15.68 7.51
N VAL A 575 7.33 -14.82 6.49
CA VAL A 575 6.16 -14.65 5.62
C VAL A 575 6.43 -15.39 4.32
N LYS A 576 5.49 -16.26 3.94
CA LYS A 576 5.58 -17.03 2.70
C LYS A 576 5.75 -16.09 1.50
N ALA A 577 6.66 -16.44 0.59
CA ALA A 577 6.86 -15.71 -0.66
C ALA A 577 5.56 -15.62 -1.49
N PRO A 578 5.31 -14.49 -2.17
CA PRO A 578 4.14 -14.32 -3.01
C PRO A 578 4.18 -15.25 -4.23
N GLU A 579 3.00 -15.62 -4.72
CA GLU A 579 2.88 -16.37 -5.97
C GLU A 579 3.20 -15.46 -7.17
N ARG A 580 3.77 -16.01 -8.24
CA ARG A 580 4.12 -15.24 -9.46
C ARG A 580 2.90 -14.69 -10.19
N LYS A 581 1.76 -15.38 -10.09
CA LYS A 581 0.49 -14.96 -10.69
C LYS A 581 -0.48 -14.65 -9.57
N TRP A 582 -1.35 -13.67 -9.83
CA TRP A 582 -2.40 -13.32 -8.91
C TRP A 582 -3.28 -14.53 -8.57
N ASN A 583 -3.53 -14.75 -7.28
CA ASN A 583 -4.34 -15.83 -6.76
C ASN A 583 -5.26 -15.30 -5.66
N ALA A 584 -6.57 -15.29 -5.94
CA ALA A 584 -7.59 -14.81 -5.01
C ALA A 584 -7.59 -15.53 -3.64
N ASN A 585 -7.11 -16.77 -3.57
CA ASN A 585 -7.08 -17.55 -2.33
C ASN A 585 -6.03 -17.04 -1.34
N VAL A 586 -5.00 -16.32 -1.79
CA VAL A 586 -3.98 -15.75 -0.89
C VAL A 586 -4.66 -14.82 0.12
N LYS A 587 -5.56 -13.94 -0.33
CA LYS A 587 -6.33 -13.07 0.55
C LYS A 587 -7.11 -13.88 1.60
N LEU A 588 -7.85 -14.91 1.17
CA LEU A 588 -8.68 -15.72 2.06
C LEU A 588 -7.84 -16.46 3.10
N ASN A 589 -6.71 -17.05 2.69
CA ASN A 589 -5.78 -17.73 3.59
C ASN A 589 -5.22 -16.76 4.65
N ASN A 590 -4.80 -15.55 4.25
CA ASN A 590 -4.33 -14.53 5.18
C ASN A 590 -5.41 -14.15 6.20
N VAL A 591 -6.65 -13.99 5.77
CA VAL A 591 -7.78 -13.66 6.64
C VAL A 591 -8.00 -14.78 7.66
N GLU A 592 -8.13 -16.03 7.21
CA GLU A 592 -8.32 -17.19 8.10
C GLU A 592 -7.20 -17.31 9.15
N LEU A 593 -5.95 -17.06 8.75
CA LEU A 593 -4.81 -17.05 9.66
C LEU A 593 -4.92 -15.94 10.72
N ILE A 594 -5.23 -14.71 10.32
CA ILE A 594 -5.37 -13.59 11.25
C ILE A 594 -6.55 -13.80 12.20
N GLU A 595 -7.69 -14.28 11.70
CA GLU A 595 -8.86 -14.56 12.54
C GLU A 595 -8.56 -15.66 13.56
N LYS A 596 -7.83 -16.69 13.17
CA LYS A 596 -7.40 -17.78 14.06
C LYS A 596 -6.44 -17.29 15.15
N GLU A 597 -5.49 -16.43 14.79
CA GLU A 597 -4.47 -15.88 15.69
C GLU A 597 -5.10 -14.91 16.71
N THR A 598 -5.95 -14.00 16.22
CA THR A 598 -6.50 -12.89 17.01
C THR A 598 -7.82 -13.22 17.70
N GLY A 599 -8.52 -14.26 17.23
CA GLY A 599 -9.90 -14.56 17.65
C GLY A 599 -10.93 -13.52 17.20
N LYS A 600 -10.54 -12.53 16.38
CA LYS A 600 -11.40 -11.48 15.86
C LYS A 600 -11.80 -11.81 14.43
N LYS A 601 -13.09 -11.71 14.14
CA LYS A 601 -13.61 -11.87 12.78
C LYS A 601 -13.25 -10.65 11.92
N ILE A 602 -12.85 -10.86 10.68
CA ILE A 602 -12.61 -9.82 9.68
C ILE A 602 -13.77 -9.85 8.68
N ASP A 603 -14.55 -8.78 8.64
CA ASP A 603 -15.64 -8.67 7.68
C ASP A 603 -15.10 -8.26 6.31
N LEU A 604 -15.25 -9.18 5.34
CA LEU A 604 -14.86 -8.93 3.96
C LEU A 604 -15.92 -8.13 3.25
N VAL A 605 -15.51 -7.09 2.53
CA VAL A 605 -16.45 -6.28 1.75
C VAL A 605 -16.87 -7.00 0.47
N GLU A 606 -18.15 -6.88 0.14
CA GLU A 606 -18.73 -7.43 -1.08
C GLU A 606 -18.11 -6.79 -2.34
N ASN A 607 -18.04 -7.55 -3.44
CA ASN A 607 -17.57 -7.04 -4.72
C ASN A 607 -18.71 -6.59 -5.64
N GLU A 608 -18.38 -6.25 -6.89
CA GLU A 608 -19.34 -5.73 -7.87
C GLU A 608 -20.49 -6.69 -8.20
N GLN A 609 -20.39 -7.98 -7.88
CA GLN A 609 -21.43 -8.95 -8.21
C GLN A 609 -22.75 -8.70 -7.45
N ILE A 610 -22.71 -7.91 -6.36
CA ILE A 610 -23.92 -7.50 -5.63
C ILE A 610 -24.68 -6.35 -6.30
N LEU A 611 -24.05 -5.66 -7.27
CA LEU A 611 -24.66 -4.56 -7.99
C LEU A 611 -25.57 -5.10 -9.11
N PRO A 612 -26.63 -4.37 -9.49
CA PRO A 612 -27.36 -4.66 -10.72
C PRO A 612 -26.40 -4.61 -11.92
N MET A 613 -26.61 -5.51 -12.88
CA MET A 613 -25.74 -5.62 -14.05
C MET A 613 -25.90 -4.39 -14.95
N SER A 614 -24.82 -3.63 -15.15
CA SER A 614 -24.79 -2.50 -16.09
C SER A 614 -24.61 -2.98 -17.53
N GLU A 615 -25.00 -2.15 -18.51
CA GLU A 615 -24.74 -2.44 -19.94
C GLU A 615 -23.24 -2.53 -20.23
N LYS A 616 -22.43 -1.65 -19.60
CA LYS A 616 -20.97 -1.64 -19.73
C LYS A 616 -20.38 -2.96 -19.25
N ARG A 617 -20.77 -3.44 -18.06
CA ARG A 617 -20.34 -4.74 -17.55
C ARG A 617 -20.76 -5.89 -18.44
N LYS A 618 -22.03 -5.96 -18.80
CA LYS A 618 -22.56 -7.02 -19.66
C LYS A 618 -21.86 -7.09 -21.01
N ASN A 619 -21.59 -5.94 -21.62
CA ASN A 619 -21.12 -5.86 -23.00
C ASN A 619 -19.60 -5.73 -23.12
N ILE A 620 -18.85 -5.39 -22.06
CA ILE A 620 -17.41 -5.16 -22.10
C ILE A 620 -16.65 -6.16 -21.22
N TYR A 621 -16.91 -6.18 -19.92
CA TYR A 621 -16.12 -6.97 -18.95
C TYR A 621 -16.62 -8.41 -18.76
N GLU A 622 -17.93 -8.63 -18.84
CA GLU A 622 -18.59 -9.90 -18.56
C GLU A 622 -19.31 -10.47 -19.81
N LYS A 623 -18.73 -10.23 -21.00
CA LYS A 623 -19.28 -10.72 -22.30
C LYS A 623 -19.60 -12.21 -22.32
N ASP A 624 -18.78 -13.00 -21.63
CA ASP A 624 -18.84 -14.47 -21.63
C ASP A 624 -19.46 -15.05 -20.35
N ALA A 625 -19.96 -14.20 -19.43
CA ALA A 625 -20.70 -14.64 -18.25
C ALA A 625 -22.11 -15.08 -18.68
N LYS A 626 -22.26 -16.35 -19.06
CA LYS A 626 -23.55 -16.99 -19.34
C LYS A 626 -24.18 -17.60 -18.10
#